data_AF-A0A669ERA0-F1
#
_entry.id   AF-A0A669ERA0-F1
#
_cell.length_a   1.000
_cell.length_b   1.000
_cell.length_c   1.000
_cell.angle_alpha   90.00
_cell.angle_beta   90.00
_cell.angle_gamma   90.00
#
_symmetry.space_group_name_H-M   'P 1'
#
loop_
_entity.id
_entity.type
_entity.pdbx_description
1 polymer ?
#
loop_
_entity_poly.entity_id
_entity_poly.type
_entity_poly.pdbx_seq_one_letter_code
_entity_poly.pdbx_strand_id
1 'polypeptide(L)'
;SYKTKVKRVLQEHLNKNPVEGFSAGLIDDDDIYKWEVVIIGPQDTLFEGGFFKAYLTFPYDYPLRPPKMRFITEIWHPNGHHLSSLLHTEID
;
A
#
# COMPACT_ATOMS: atom_id res chain seq x y z
N SER A 1 7.01 20.38 10.91
CA SER A 1 7.66 19.18 11.48
C SER A 1 8.01 18.21 10.35
N TYR A 2 9.06 17.39 10.51
CA TYR A 2 9.40 16.32 9.57
C TYR A 2 8.18 15.43 9.25
N LYS A 3 7.37 15.11 10.29
CA LYS A 3 6.10 14.38 10.15
C LYS A 3 5.15 15.04 9.13
N THR A 4 4.98 16.35 9.19
CA THR A 4 4.10 17.12 8.29
C THR A 4 4.58 17.07 6.84
N LYS A 5 5.90 17.05 6.62
CA LYS A 5 6.49 17.03 5.27
C LYS A 5 6.31 15.67 4.61
N VAL A 6 6.52 14.57 5.36
CA VAL A 6 6.28 13.20 4.86
C VAL A 6 4.81 12.98 4.52
N LYS A 7 3.88 13.33 5.42
CA LYS A 7 2.43 13.25 5.16
C LYS A 7 2.06 13.98 3.88
N ARG A 8 2.59 15.20 3.68
CA ARG A 8 2.32 16.01 2.48
C ARG A 8 2.86 15.38 1.20
N VAL A 9 4.12 14.93 1.19
CA VAL A 9 4.75 14.34 -0.02
C VAL A 9 4.04 13.06 -0.44
N LEU A 10 3.63 12.23 0.53
CA LEU A 10 2.89 10.99 0.26
C LEU A 10 1.49 11.27 -0.28
N GLN A 11 0.75 12.19 0.36
CA GLN A 11 -0.54 12.64 -0.16
C GLN A 11 -0.42 13.24 -1.56
N GLU A 12 0.63 14.01 -1.82
CA GLU A 12 0.87 14.63 -3.12
C GLU A 12 1.18 13.58 -4.20
N HIS A 13 1.96 12.53 -3.90
CA HIS A 13 2.22 11.43 -4.84
C HIS A 13 0.96 10.64 -5.18
N LEU A 14 0.15 10.33 -4.16
CA LEU A 14 -1.12 9.62 -4.34
C LEU A 14 -2.11 10.44 -5.16
N ASN A 15 -2.18 11.75 -4.93
CA ASN A 15 -3.07 12.65 -5.66
C ASN A 15 -2.59 12.94 -7.09
N LYS A 16 -1.27 12.87 -7.34
CA LYS A 16 -0.69 13.13 -8.66
C LYS A 16 -0.90 11.99 -9.65
N ASN A 17 -0.95 10.76 -9.15
CA ASN A 17 -1.18 9.57 -9.95
C ASN A 17 -2.34 8.78 -9.33
N PRO A 18 -3.60 9.24 -9.50
CA PRO A 18 -4.74 8.46 -9.08
C PRO A 18 -4.78 7.19 -9.93
N VAL A 19 -4.25 6.10 -9.40
CA VAL A 19 -4.36 4.79 -10.02
C VAL A 19 -5.80 4.36 -9.83
N GLU A 20 -6.51 4.13 -10.92
CA GLU A 20 -7.89 3.66 -10.88
C GLU A 20 -7.96 2.36 -10.10
N GLY A 21 -8.84 2.31 -9.08
CA GLY A 21 -8.90 1.19 -8.16
C GLY A 21 -7.89 1.21 -7.01
N PHE A 22 -7.06 2.24 -6.86
CA PHE A 22 -6.16 2.37 -5.71
C PHE A 22 -6.64 3.47 -4.76
N SER A 23 -6.68 3.16 -3.47
CA SER A 23 -6.96 4.13 -2.41
C SER A 23 -6.01 3.91 -1.25
N ALA A 24 -5.51 4.99 -0.64
CA ALA A 24 -4.62 4.92 0.51
C ALA A 24 -4.94 6.01 1.52
N GLY A 25 -4.91 5.65 2.80
CA GLY A 25 -5.19 6.55 3.92
C GLY A 25 -4.41 6.18 5.17
N LEU A 26 -4.33 7.10 6.11
CA LEU A 26 -3.75 6.82 7.42
C LEU A 26 -4.63 5.85 8.19
N ILE A 27 -4.01 4.89 8.86
CA ILE A 27 -4.72 4.01 9.81
C ILE A 27 -5.06 4.81 11.07
N ASP A 28 -4.12 5.63 11.50
CA ASP A 28 -4.18 6.48 12.69
C ASP A 28 -3.53 7.83 12.37
N ASP A 29 -4.18 8.93 12.72
CA ASP A 29 -3.66 10.27 12.49
C ASP A 29 -2.40 10.58 13.32
N ASP A 30 -2.18 9.86 14.42
CA ASP A 30 -0.98 9.99 15.26
C ASP A 30 0.24 9.24 14.68
N ASP A 31 0.00 8.16 13.93
CA ASP A 31 1.00 7.31 13.29
C ASP A 31 1.03 7.48 11.77
N ILE A 32 1.61 8.60 11.34
CA ILE A 32 1.78 8.95 9.92
C ILE A 32 2.63 7.96 9.10
N TYR A 33 3.28 6.98 9.74
CA TYR A 33 4.13 6.00 9.08
C TYR A 33 3.34 4.75 8.68
N LYS A 34 2.10 4.59 9.15
CA LYS A 34 1.26 3.43 8.82
C LYS A 34 0.02 3.85 8.05
N TRP A 35 -0.13 3.24 6.89
CA TRP A 35 -1.20 3.53 5.96
C TRP A 35 -1.96 2.24 5.64
N GLU A 36 -3.28 2.34 5.55
CA GLU A 36 -4.11 1.30 4.93
C GLU A 36 -4.27 1.65 3.45
N VAL A 37 -4.08 0.64 2.61
CA VAL A 37 -4.22 0.73 1.17
C VAL A 37 -5.28 -0.28 0.73
N VAL A 38 -6.16 0.14 -0.16
CA VAL A 38 -7.16 -0.71 -0.82
C VAL A 38 -6.85 -0.69 -2.31
N ILE A 39 -6.73 -1.88 -2.88
CA ILE A 39 -6.48 -2.10 -4.30
C ILE A 39 -7.66 -2.89 -4.85
N ILE A 40 -8.33 -2.34 -5.85
CA ILE A 40 -9.32 -3.00 -6.67
C ILE A 40 -8.56 -3.72 -7.77
N GLY A 41 -8.82 -5.01 -7.92
CA GLY A 41 -8.16 -5.80 -8.93
C GLY A 41 -8.51 -5.29 -10.33
N PRO A 42 -7.50 -5.08 -11.19
CA PRO A 42 -7.69 -4.53 -12.52
C PRO A 42 -8.53 -5.44 -13.41
N GLN A 43 -9.24 -4.83 -14.34
CA GLN A 43 -10.00 -5.52 -15.38
C GLN A 43 -9.07 -6.39 -16.24
N ASP A 44 -9.60 -7.49 -16.77
CA ASP A 44 -8.88 -8.47 -17.59
C ASP A 44 -7.76 -9.21 -16.83
N THR A 45 -7.83 -9.25 -15.50
CA THR A 45 -6.94 -10.07 -14.67
C THR A 45 -7.73 -11.08 -13.83
N LEU A 46 -7.05 -12.11 -13.32
CA LEU A 46 -7.65 -13.08 -12.40
C LEU A 46 -8.14 -12.47 -11.08
N PHE A 47 -7.78 -11.20 -10.83
CA PHE A 47 -8.13 -10.45 -9.64
C PHE A 47 -9.26 -9.44 -9.89
N GLU A 48 -9.79 -9.35 -11.12
CA GLU A 48 -10.82 -8.40 -11.51
C GLU A 48 -12.00 -8.39 -10.52
N GLY A 49 -12.38 -7.19 -10.08
CA GLY A 49 -13.46 -6.98 -9.11
C GLY A 49 -13.12 -7.39 -7.67
N GLY A 50 -11.92 -7.90 -7.41
CA GLY A 50 -11.43 -8.21 -6.06
C GLY A 50 -11.04 -6.95 -5.29
N PHE A 51 -11.22 -6.97 -3.96
CA PHE A 51 -10.78 -5.92 -3.06
C PHE A 51 -9.65 -6.43 -2.16
N PHE A 52 -8.46 -5.88 -2.36
CA PHE A 52 -7.25 -6.26 -1.66
C PHE A 52 -6.82 -5.16 -0.72
N LYS A 53 -6.91 -5.43 0.58
CA LYS A 53 -6.41 -4.53 1.60
C LYS A 53 -4.97 -4.86 1.94
N ALA A 54 -4.17 -3.84 2.16
CA ALA A 54 -2.80 -3.95 2.59
C ALA A 54 -2.41 -2.84 3.56
N TYR A 55 -1.41 -3.11 4.38
CA TYR A 55 -0.74 -2.09 5.18
C TYR A 55 0.56 -1.66 4.50
N LEU A 56 0.76 -0.36 4.41
CA LEU A 56 1.98 0.26 3.94
C LEU A 56 2.67 0.93 5.13
N THR A 57 3.88 0.49 5.45
CA THR A 57 4.67 0.97 6.58
C THR A 57 5.91 1.68 6.09
N PHE A 58 6.01 2.98 6.36
CA PHE A 58 7.15 3.81 6.01
C PHE A 58 8.23 3.75 7.09
N PRO A 59 9.51 3.56 6.72
CA PRO A 59 10.58 3.64 7.69
C PRO A 59 10.86 5.12 8.06
N TYR A 60 11.47 5.34 9.23
CA TYR A 60 11.74 6.70 9.73
C TYR A 60 12.69 7.52 8.85
N ASP A 61 13.55 6.84 8.10
CA ASP A 61 14.53 7.38 7.17
C ASP A 61 14.02 7.43 5.71
N TYR A 62 12.73 7.27 5.47
CA TYR A 62 12.13 7.54 4.15
C TYR A 62 12.49 8.96 3.67
N PRO A 63 12.92 9.15 2.40
CA PRO A 63 12.88 8.21 1.29
C PRO A 63 14.15 7.36 1.09
N LEU A 64 15.12 7.37 2.00
CA LEU A 64 16.37 6.59 1.85
C LEU A 64 16.13 5.08 1.83
N ARG A 65 15.11 4.62 2.55
CA ARG A 65 14.63 3.23 2.51
C ARG A 65 13.19 3.17 2.02
N PRO A 66 12.85 2.17 1.20
CA PRO A 66 11.50 2.01 0.67
C PRO A 66 10.50 1.65 1.78
N PRO A 67 9.20 1.97 1.59
CA PRO A 67 8.16 1.47 2.46
C PRO A 67 7.97 -0.04 2.28
N LYS A 68 7.46 -0.68 3.32
CA LYS A 68 7.09 -2.10 3.30
C LYS A 68 5.59 -2.24 3.14
N MET A 69 5.15 -3.06 2.21
CA MET A 69 3.74 -3.40 2.03
C MET A 69 3.45 -4.80 2.56
N ARG A 70 2.30 -4.97 3.21
CA ARG A 70 1.81 -6.26 3.70
C ARG A 70 0.33 -6.42 3.38
N PHE A 71 -0.04 -7.41 2.58
CA PHE A 71 -1.44 -7.72 2.32
C PHE A 71 -2.14 -8.27 3.57
N ILE A 72 -3.32 -7.73 3.85
CA ILE A 72 -4.22 -8.18 4.92
C ILE A 72 -5.19 -9.21 4.33
N THR A 73 -5.70 -8.95 3.12
CA THR A 73 -6.57 -9.88 2.41
C THR A 73 -5.76 -11.13 2.05
N GLU A 74 -6.29 -12.31 2.33
CA GLU A 74 -5.75 -13.56 1.81
C GLU A 74 -5.97 -13.62 0.31
N ILE A 75 -4.95 -13.25 -0.45
CA ILE A 75 -5.00 -13.36 -1.90
C ILE A 75 -4.47 -14.74 -2.28
N TRP A 76 -5.33 -15.53 -2.92
CA TRP A 76 -4.94 -16.79 -3.54
C TRP A 76 -4.35 -16.53 -4.91
N HIS A 77 -3.08 -16.94 -5.13
CA HIS A 77 -2.48 -16.96 -6.46
C HIS A 77 -2.64 -18.36 -7.09
N PRO A 78 -2.90 -18.49 -8.41
CA PRO A 78 -3.04 -19.79 -9.08
C PRO A 78 -1.88 -20.77 -8.89
N ASN A 79 -0.71 -20.28 -8.49
CA ASN A 79 0.47 -21.09 -8.19
C ASN A 79 0.42 -21.76 -6.79
N GLY A 80 -0.69 -21.69 -6.07
CA GLY A 80 -0.89 -22.42 -4.81
C GLY A 80 -0.32 -21.74 -3.56
N HIS A 81 0.09 -20.46 -3.65
CA HIS A 81 0.64 -19.71 -2.53
C HIS A 81 -0.29 -18.56 -2.10
N HIS A 82 -0.39 -18.35 -0.79
CA HIS A 82 -1.03 -17.17 -0.20
C HIS A 82 -0.10 -15.96 -0.39
N LEU A 83 -0.55 -14.90 -1.08
CA LEU A 83 0.24 -13.66 -1.19
C LEU A 83 0.39 -12.95 0.17
N SER A 84 -0.47 -13.27 1.15
CA SER A 84 -0.33 -12.77 2.53
C SER A 84 0.93 -13.29 3.23
N SER A 85 1.51 -14.42 2.79
CA SER A 85 2.75 -14.97 3.37
C SER A 85 4.01 -14.63 2.57
N LEU A 86 3.89 -14.15 1.33
CA LEU A 86 5.01 -14.06 0.40
C LEU A 86 5.49 -12.65 0.03
N LEU A 87 4.82 -11.59 0.48
CA LEU A 87 5.21 -10.23 0.09
C LEU A 87 5.52 -9.36 1.30
N HIS A 88 6.76 -9.44 1.77
CA HIS A 88 7.48 -8.23 2.17
C HIS A 88 8.10 -7.66 0.90
N THR A 89 7.30 -7.05 0.02
CA THR A 89 7.85 -6.34 -1.13
C THR A 89 8.35 -4.99 -0.63
N GLU A 90 9.65 -4.75 -0.78
CA GLU A 90 10.18 -3.40 -0.84
C GLU A 90 9.61 -2.77 -2.12
N ILE A 91 8.85 -1.69 -1.96
CA ILE A 91 8.35 -0.92 -3.09
C ILE A 91 9.39 0.15 -3.39
N ASP A 92 10.25 -0.11 -4.39
CA ASP A 92 11.20 0.87 -4.94
C ASP A 92 10.51 1.95 -5.79
#